data_AF-A0A9R1VCW9-F1
#
_entry.id   AF-A0A9R1VCW9-F1
#
_cell.length_a   1.000
_cell.length_b   1.000
_cell.length_c   1.000
_cell.angle_alpha   90.00
_cell.angle_beta   90.00
_cell.angle_gamma   90.00
#
_symmetry.space_group_name_H-M   'P 1'
#
loop_
_entity.id
_entity.type
_entity.pdbx_description
1 polymer ?
#
loop_
_entity_poly.entity_id
_entity_poly.type
_entity_poly.pdbx_seq_one_letter_code
_entity_poly.pdbx_strand_id
1 'polypeptide(L)'
;MCNAEDNEYPKEVDPSLEFVITSKDITNTGAPATLLIFNNEKGFLSKNIDSICSVGRSTKKGLRKCGYIGEKGIGFKSVFLITAQPYIFSNGYQIRFNEKPCQQCNLGYIVPEWVEGDSMLSAIQRVYGSASPLPTTTLVLPLKPEKVKAVKDQLSSIHPEVLLFLSKIRWLSVREVNEDSRLNTVSAVSISKEKNFVTAKNMDADSYTLHLTAL
;
A
#
# COMPACT_ATOMS: atom_id res chain seq x y z
N MET A 1 1.48 -13.22 -4.92
CA MET A 1 1.65 -11.97 -4.15
C MET A 1 1.05 -12.25 -2.80
N CYS A 2 1.84 -12.01 -1.77
CA CYS A 2 1.43 -12.17 -0.39
C CYS A 2 0.49 -11.03 -0.04
N ASN A 3 -0.74 -11.38 0.34
CA ASN A 3 -1.67 -10.42 0.96
C ASN A 3 -1.03 -9.90 2.26
N ALA A 4 -1.57 -8.81 2.84
CA ALA A 4 -1.21 -8.42 4.21
C ALA A 4 -1.36 -9.58 5.24
N GLU A 5 -2.12 -10.62 4.89
CA GLU A 5 -2.27 -11.87 5.65
C GLU A 5 -1.06 -12.82 5.59
N ASP A 6 -0.27 -12.76 4.52
CA ASP A 6 0.95 -13.57 4.37
C ASP A 6 2.17 -12.86 4.97
N ASN A 7 2.06 -11.57 5.28
CA ASN A 7 3.13 -10.79 5.87
C ASN A 7 3.60 -11.42 7.18
N GLU A 8 4.91 -11.40 7.36
CA GLU A 8 5.52 -11.76 8.63
C GLU A 8 5.82 -10.47 9.39
N TYR A 9 5.52 -10.46 10.68
CA TYR A 9 5.81 -9.33 11.56
C TYR A 9 6.86 -9.75 12.60
N PRO A 10 7.76 -8.86 13.00
CA PRO A 10 8.58 -9.05 14.21
C PRO A 10 7.69 -9.34 15.43
N LYS A 11 8.20 -10.11 16.41
CA LYS A 11 7.41 -10.53 17.59
C LYS A 11 6.99 -9.37 18.50
N GLU A 12 7.68 -8.25 18.42
CA GLU A 12 7.56 -7.11 19.35
C GLU A 12 6.91 -5.88 18.71
N VAL A 13 6.32 -6.02 17.51
CA VAL A 13 5.60 -4.92 16.85
C VAL A 13 4.12 -5.25 16.77
N ASP A 14 3.28 -4.21 16.84
CA ASP A 14 1.87 -4.33 16.48
C ASP A 14 1.72 -4.20 14.96
N PRO A 15 1.24 -5.24 14.26
CA PRO A 15 1.08 -5.20 12.81
C PRO A 15 0.16 -4.06 12.37
N SER A 16 0.70 -3.16 11.55
CA SER A 16 0.02 -1.95 11.10
C SER A 16 -0.01 -1.83 9.58
N LEU A 17 -1.09 -1.23 9.08
CA LEU A 17 -1.26 -0.86 7.68
C LEU A 17 -1.79 0.57 7.59
N GLU A 18 -1.03 1.46 6.97
CA GLU A 18 -1.40 2.88 6.85
C GLU A 18 -1.58 3.27 5.40
N PHE A 19 -2.71 3.90 5.09
CA PHE A 19 -3.00 4.49 3.80
C PHE A 19 -2.88 6.01 3.91
N VAL A 20 -2.02 6.59 3.07
CA VAL A 20 -1.81 8.04 3.00
C VAL A 20 -2.04 8.49 1.57
N ILE A 21 -3.05 9.31 1.34
CA ILE A 21 -3.27 9.92 0.03
C ILE A 21 -2.81 11.38 0.05
N THR A 22 -2.05 11.79 -0.95
CA THR A 22 -1.60 13.17 -1.11
C THR A 22 -1.86 13.69 -2.51
N SER A 23 -2.18 14.97 -2.63
CA SER A 23 -2.27 15.68 -3.92
C SER A 23 -0.89 15.97 -4.53
N LYS A 24 0.19 15.77 -3.76
CA LYS A 24 1.56 15.95 -4.25
C LYS A 24 1.98 14.78 -5.13
N ASP A 25 2.53 15.10 -6.31
CA ASP A 25 3.25 14.13 -7.10
C ASP A 25 4.69 13.98 -6.59
N ILE A 26 4.92 13.00 -5.74
CA ILE A 26 6.27 12.68 -5.24
C ILE A 26 7.06 11.78 -6.20
N THR A 27 6.45 11.35 -7.30
CA THR A 27 7.01 10.43 -8.29
C THR A 27 7.46 11.13 -9.57
N ASN A 28 7.10 12.41 -9.75
CA ASN A 28 7.30 13.21 -10.97
C ASN A 28 6.74 12.53 -12.23
N THR A 29 5.59 11.87 -12.11
CA THR A 29 4.89 11.18 -13.22
C THR A 29 3.77 12.01 -13.85
N GLY A 30 3.48 13.20 -13.30
CA GLY A 30 2.32 14.01 -13.64
C GLY A 30 1.02 13.54 -12.98
N ALA A 31 1.11 12.73 -11.92
CA ALA A 31 -0.07 12.16 -11.27
C ALA A 31 -0.78 13.22 -10.40
N PRO A 32 -2.12 13.36 -10.50
CA PRO A 32 -2.87 14.34 -9.72
C PRO A 32 -3.01 13.97 -8.23
N ALA A 33 -2.70 12.72 -7.87
CA ALA A 33 -2.60 12.28 -6.50
C ALA A 33 -1.68 11.05 -6.41
N THR A 34 -1.05 10.88 -5.26
CA THR A 34 -0.25 9.71 -4.92
C THR A 34 -0.85 9.01 -3.70
N LEU A 35 -1.09 7.70 -3.82
CA LEU A 35 -1.44 6.85 -2.68
C LEU A 35 -0.16 6.16 -2.18
N LEU A 36 0.14 6.33 -0.90
CA LEU A 36 1.20 5.62 -0.20
C LEU A 36 0.57 4.60 0.75
N ILE A 37 1.14 3.40 0.77
CA ILE A 37 0.72 2.32 1.67
C ILE A 37 1.94 1.92 2.49
N PHE A 38 1.86 2.08 3.80
CA PHE A 38 2.93 1.75 4.72
C PHE A 38 2.59 0.49 5.52
N ASN A 39 3.57 -0.40 5.65
CA ASN A 39 3.41 -1.66 6.37
C ASN A 39 4.69 -1.98 7.15
N ASN A 40 4.53 -2.23 8.46
CA ASN A 40 5.65 -2.51 9.37
C ASN A 40 6.02 -4.01 9.44
N GLU A 41 5.71 -4.76 8.40
CA GLU A 41 6.15 -6.15 8.24
C GLU A 41 7.69 -6.29 8.21
N LYS A 42 8.18 -7.53 8.15
CA LYS A 42 9.62 -7.85 7.99
C LYS A 42 10.19 -7.42 6.64
N GLY A 43 9.34 -7.07 5.67
CA GLY A 43 9.73 -6.63 4.34
C GLY A 43 9.89 -7.76 3.32
N PHE A 44 10.14 -7.37 2.08
CA PHE A 44 10.20 -8.26 0.94
C PHE A 44 11.53 -9.01 0.88
N LEU A 45 11.43 -10.28 0.49
CA LEU A 45 12.55 -11.15 0.14
C LEU A 45 12.58 -11.34 -1.38
N SER A 46 13.68 -11.86 -1.92
CA SER A 46 13.81 -12.15 -3.37
C SER A 46 12.62 -12.95 -3.92
N LYS A 47 12.17 -13.97 -3.18
CA LYS A 47 10.98 -14.78 -3.54
C LYS A 47 9.70 -13.96 -3.72
N ASN A 48 9.54 -12.86 -2.98
CA ASN A 48 8.41 -11.96 -3.12
C ASN A 48 8.50 -11.18 -4.42
N ILE A 49 9.70 -10.67 -4.76
CA ILE A 49 9.97 -9.98 -6.02
C ILE A 49 9.76 -10.90 -7.21
N ASP A 50 10.32 -12.10 -7.18
CA ASP A 50 10.17 -13.12 -8.24
C ASP A 50 8.70 -13.44 -8.49
N SER A 51 7.93 -13.56 -7.40
CA SER A 51 6.48 -13.80 -7.46
C SER A 51 5.75 -12.64 -8.15
N ILE A 52 6.13 -11.39 -7.90
CA ILE A 52 5.54 -10.22 -8.56
C ILE A 52 5.93 -10.17 -10.04
N CYS A 53 7.17 -10.50 -10.38
CA CYS A 53 7.63 -10.47 -11.77
C CYS A 53 6.94 -11.55 -12.63
N SER A 54 6.63 -12.71 -12.03
CA SER A 54 6.00 -13.87 -12.70
C SER A 54 4.55 -13.65 -13.15
N VAL A 55 3.96 -12.50 -12.81
CA VAL A 55 2.54 -12.16 -12.97
C VAL A 55 2.05 -12.24 -14.42
N GLY A 56 2.91 -12.12 -15.43
CA GLY A 56 2.52 -12.29 -16.84
C GLY A 56 2.57 -13.73 -17.39
N ARG A 57 2.97 -14.75 -16.62
CA ARG A 57 2.90 -16.17 -17.06
C ARG A 57 1.47 -16.69 -17.22
N SER A 58 0.49 -16.01 -16.64
CA SER A 58 -0.92 -16.41 -16.73
C SER A 58 -1.55 -15.95 -18.06
N THR A 59 -1.11 -16.54 -19.16
CA THR A 59 -1.81 -16.62 -20.45
C THR A 59 -2.22 -18.06 -20.70
N LYS A 60 -3.17 -18.60 -19.93
CA LYS A 60 -3.84 -19.85 -20.32
C LYS A 60 -5.35 -19.75 -20.08
N LYS A 61 -6.07 -19.46 -21.17
CA LYS A 61 -7.34 -20.10 -21.47
C LYS A 61 -7.10 -21.63 -21.35
N GLY A 62 -7.66 -22.24 -20.33
CA GLY A 62 -7.71 -23.70 -20.18
C GLY A 62 -6.39 -24.36 -19.76
N LEU A 63 -6.21 -24.55 -18.45
CA LEU A 63 -5.86 -25.86 -17.85
C LEU A 63 -5.89 -25.69 -16.33
N ARG A 64 -7.05 -25.98 -15.73
CA ARG A 64 -7.15 -26.21 -14.29
C ARG A 64 -6.48 -27.55 -14.00
N LYS A 65 -5.32 -27.54 -13.33
CA LYS A 65 -4.79 -28.61 -12.45
C LYS A 65 -3.31 -28.38 -12.19
N CYS A 66 -3.00 -27.59 -11.17
CA CYS A 66 -1.96 -27.86 -10.17
C CYS A 66 -2.07 -26.76 -9.11
N GLY A 67 -2.33 -27.15 -7.87
CA GLY A 67 -2.68 -26.24 -6.78
C GLY A 67 -1.53 -25.33 -6.36
N TYR A 68 -1.73 -24.04 -6.55
CA TYR A 68 -1.26 -22.97 -5.66
C TYR A 68 -2.46 -22.04 -5.45
N ILE A 69 -3.34 -22.51 -4.57
CA ILE A 69 -4.49 -21.81 -3.97
C ILE A 69 -3.85 -20.88 -2.92
N GLY A 70 -3.88 -19.55 -3.00
CA GLY A 70 -5.07 -18.73 -2.77
C GLY A 70 -6.04 -18.64 -3.94
N GLU A 71 -7.06 -19.48 -3.93
CA GLU A 71 -8.21 -19.36 -4.83
C GLU A 71 -8.95 -18.05 -4.50
N LYS A 72 -9.01 -17.16 -5.49
CA LYS A 72 -9.83 -15.94 -5.54
C LYS A 72 -9.45 -14.82 -4.55
N GLY A 73 -8.36 -14.11 -4.88
CA GLY A 73 -8.02 -12.78 -4.33
C GLY A 73 -7.16 -12.00 -5.32
N ILE A 74 -7.35 -10.69 -5.39
CA ILE A 74 -6.98 -9.82 -6.53
C ILE A 74 -5.48 -9.46 -6.50
N GLY A 75 -4.61 -10.32 -7.05
CA GLY A 75 -3.13 -10.16 -6.99
C GLY A 75 -2.57 -8.85 -7.59
N PHE A 76 -1.25 -8.62 -7.51
CA PHE A 76 -0.51 -7.38 -7.89
C PHE A 76 -0.99 -6.69 -9.18
N LYS A 77 -1.55 -7.45 -10.13
CA LYS A 77 -2.26 -6.93 -11.31
C LYS A 77 -3.32 -5.88 -10.98
N SER A 78 -4.02 -6.01 -9.86
CA SER A 78 -5.06 -5.09 -9.41
C SER A 78 -4.53 -3.70 -9.13
N VAL A 79 -3.26 -3.58 -8.72
CA VAL A 79 -2.58 -2.29 -8.53
C VAL A 79 -2.54 -1.51 -9.84
N PHE A 80 -2.40 -2.19 -10.99
CA PHE A 80 -2.42 -1.55 -12.29
C PHE A 80 -3.80 -0.99 -12.70
N LEU A 81 -4.87 -1.36 -11.98
CA LEU A 81 -6.19 -0.75 -12.18
C LEU A 81 -6.21 0.72 -11.71
N ILE A 82 -5.34 1.09 -10.78
CA ILE A 82 -5.32 2.43 -10.17
C ILE A 82 -4.05 3.22 -10.46
N THR A 83 -2.96 2.58 -10.85
CA THR A 83 -1.69 3.25 -11.21
C THR A 83 -1.08 2.60 -12.46
N ALA A 84 -0.35 3.37 -13.26
CA ALA A 84 0.45 2.81 -14.35
C ALA A 84 1.85 2.38 -13.88
N GLN A 85 2.33 2.92 -12.75
CA GLN A 85 3.71 2.81 -12.33
C GLN A 85 3.82 2.64 -10.81
N PRO A 86 3.54 1.44 -10.26
CA PRO A 86 3.68 1.20 -8.84
C PRO A 86 5.15 1.07 -8.44
N TYR A 87 5.48 1.65 -7.30
CA TYR A 87 6.80 1.59 -6.68
C TYR A 87 6.74 0.78 -5.39
N ILE A 88 7.84 0.08 -5.10
CA ILE A 88 8.03 -0.74 -3.90
C ILE A 88 9.37 -0.38 -3.27
N PHE A 89 9.31 0.03 -2.02
CA PHE A 89 10.45 0.26 -1.14
C PHE A 89 10.38 -0.74 0.00
N SER A 90 11.31 -1.69 0.06
CA SER A 90 11.30 -2.70 1.12
C SER A 90 12.65 -3.41 1.24
N ASN A 91 13.23 -3.51 2.44
CA ASN A 91 14.50 -4.22 2.69
C ASN A 91 15.62 -3.90 1.69
N GLY A 92 15.81 -2.61 1.36
CA GLY A 92 16.82 -2.16 0.41
C GLY A 92 16.41 -2.29 -1.07
N TYR A 93 15.30 -2.96 -1.40
CA TYR A 93 14.68 -2.84 -2.71
C TYR A 93 14.08 -1.45 -2.88
N GLN A 94 14.41 -0.80 -3.99
CA GLN A 94 13.86 0.47 -4.46
C GLN A 94 13.50 0.29 -5.92
N ILE A 95 12.34 -0.30 -6.17
CA ILE A 95 11.96 -0.77 -7.50
C ILE A 95 10.64 -0.17 -7.93
N ARG A 96 10.46 0.02 -9.23
CA ARG A 96 9.19 0.36 -9.85
C ARG A 96 8.83 -0.66 -10.92
N PHE A 97 7.55 -0.78 -11.19
CA PHE A 97 7.04 -1.56 -12.32
C PHE A 97 6.31 -0.64 -13.29
N ASN A 98 6.14 -1.10 -14.52
CA ASN A 98 5.39 -0.39 -15.56
C ASN A 98 4.22 -1.26 -16.03
N GLU A 99 3.06 -0.64 -16.26
CA GLU A 99 1.86 -1.31 -16.77
C GLU A 99 2.10 -1.92 -18.16
N LYS A 100 2.85 -1.20 -18.99
CA LYS A 100 3.24 -1.70 -20.31
C LYS A 100 4.46 -2.61 -20.14
N PRO A 101 4.40 -3.87 -20.61
CA PRO A 101 5.57 -4.73 -20.61
C PRO A 101 6.66 -4.11 -21.49
N CYS A 102 7.92 -4.30 -21.09
CA CYS A 102 9.06 -3.82 -21.86
C CYS A 102 9.03 -4.42 -23.28
N GLN A 103 9.01 -3.58 -24.31
CA GLN A 103 8.93 -4.02 -25.71
C GLN A 103 10.16 -4.83 -26.16
N GLN A 104 11.29 -4.69 -25.47
CA GLN A 104 12.52 -5.45 -25.73
C GLN A 104 12.47 -6.85 -25.08
N CYS A 105 11.55 -7.07 -24.13
CA CYS A 105 11.34 -8.34 -23.47
C CYS A 105 10.11 -9.02 -24.10
N ASN A 106 10.32 -9.94 -25.05
CA ASN A 106 9.28 -10.74 -25.71
C ASN A 106 8.56 -11.75 -24.78
N LEU A 107 8.45 -11.47 -23.49
CA LEU A 107 7.95 -12.39 -22.50
C LEU A 107 6.85 -11.73 -21.67
N GLY A 108 5.81 -12.49 -21.32
CA GLY A 108 4.79 -12.09 -20.35
C GLY A 108 5.38 -11.97 -18.95
N TYR A 109 6.28 -11.03 -18.71
CA TYR A 109 6.77 -10.65 -17.39
C TYR A 109 6.67 -9.15 -17.24
N ILE A 110 6.38 -8.71 -16.03
CA ILE A 110 6.56 -7.31 -15.66
C ILE A 110 7.94 -7.25 -15.02
N VAL A 111 8.85 -6.50 -15.63
CA VAL A 111 10.23 -6.37 -15.17
C VAL A 111 10.30 -5.18 -14.22
N PRO A 112 10.86 -5.33 -13.00
CA PRO A 112 11.11 -4.22 -12.12
C PRO A 112 12.31 -3.42 -12.62
N GLU A 113 12.19 -2.10 -12.53
CA GLU A 113 13.29 -1.16 -12.78
C GLU A 113 13.74 -0.60 -11.44
N TRP A 114 15.04 -0.47 -11.23
CA TRP A 114 15.57 0.21 -10.07
C TRP A 114 15.27 1.71 -10.15
N VAL A 115 14.94 2.28 -9.00
CA VAL A 115 14.73 3.72 -8.84
C VAL A 115 16.01 4.29 -8.27
N GLU A 116 16.64 5.19 -9.03
CA GLU A 116 17.89 5.83 -8.63
C GLU A 116 17.62 7.10 -7.82
N GLY A 117 18.42 7.32 -6.78
CA GLY A 117 18.49 8.55 -6.01
C GLY A 117 17.66 8.59 -4.72
N ASP A 118 18.23 9.21 -3.68
CA ASP A 118 17.64 9.31 -2.34
C ASP A 118 16.51 10.36 -2.22
N SER A 119 16.25 11.10 -3.31
CA SER A 119 15.24 12.16 -3.35
C SER A 119 13.83 11.61 -3.10
N MET A 120 13.55 10.40 -3.58
CA MET A 120 12.24 9.76 -3.42
C MET A 120 12.00 9.30 -1.99
N LEU A 121 12.99 8.67 -1.34
CA LEU A 121 12.91 8.31 0.08
C LEU A 121 12.70 9.55 0.96
N SER A 122 13.40 10.64 0.64
CA SER A 122 13.21 11.93 1.33
C SER A 122 11.82 12.52 1.13
N ALA A 123 11.21 12.34 -0.05
CA ALA A 123 9.84 12.75 -0.33
C ALA A 123 8.82 11.89 0.44
N ILE A 124 9.00 10.57 0.46
CA ILE A 124 8.18 9.62 1.22
C ILE A 124 8.26 9.96 2.72
N GLN A 125 9.46 10.18 3.27
CA GLN A 125 9.66 10.56 4.68
C GLN A 125 8.90 11.84 5.05
N ARG A 126 8.90 12.84 4.15
CA ARG A 126 8.17 14.11 4.37
C ARG A 126 6.66 13.92 4.39
N VAL A 127 6.13 13.02 3.55
CA VAL A 127 4.70 12.69 3.53
C VAL A 127 4.31 11.83 4.73
N TYR A 128 5.18 10.90 5.15
CA TYR A 128 4.92 10.05 6.31
C TYR A 128 4.91 10.87 7.61
N GLY A 129 5.90 11.76 7.74
CA GLY A 129 6.14 12.60 8.91
C GLY A 129 7.60 12.47 9.36
N SER A 130 8.29 13.60 9.52
CA SER A 130 9.73 13.62 9.84
C SER A 130 10.09 13.11 11.25
N ALA A 131 9.09 12.87 12.10
CA ALA A 131 9.30 12.48 13.50
C ALA A 131 9.49 10.97 13.71
N SER A 132 9.15 10.13 12.73
CA SER A 132 9.17 8.68 12.85
C SER A 132 9.94 8.04 11.70
N PRO A 133 10.68 6.94 11.94
CA PRO A 133 11.28 6.17 10.86
C PRO A 133 10.21 5.59 9.94
N LEU A 134 10.53 5.44 8.65
CA LEU A 134 9.63 4.80 7.70
C LEU A 134 9.40 3.33 8.06
N PRO A 135 8.15 2.82 7.91
CA PRO A 135 7.87 1.41 7.98
C PRO A 135 8.63 0.62 6.90
N THR A 136 8.97 -0.62 7.23
CA THR A 136 9.86 -1.49 6.43
C THR A 136 9.43 -1.60 4.98
N THR A 137 8.13 -1.75 4.72
CA THR A 137 7.57 -1.81 3.36
C THR A 137 6.73 -0.57 3.10
N THR A 138 7.04 0.13 2.02
CA THR A 138 6.24 1.22 1.47
C THR A 138 5.91 0.95 0.00
N LEU A 139 4.62 1.00 -0.34
CA LEU A 139 4.16 1.06 -1.72
C LEU A 139 3.83 2.50 -2.08
N VAL A 140 4.30 2.98 -3.22
CA VAL A 140 3.96 4.33 -3.74
C VAL A 140 3.25 4.17 -5.08
N LEU A 141 2.01 4.66 -5.14
CA LEU A 141 1.09 4.44 -6.25
C LEU A 141 0.64 5.81 -6.80
N PRO A 142 1.33 6.34 -7.83
CA PRO A 142 0.86 7.53 -8.55
C PRO A 142 -0.46 7.18 -9.26
N LEU A 143 -1.56 7.80 -8.85
CA LEU A 143 -2.89 7.40 -9.28
C LEU A 143 -3.20 7.89 -10.69
N LYS A 144 -3.89 7.05 -11.46
CA LYS A 144 -4.53 7.45 -12.71
C LYS A 144 -5.59 8.54 -12.42
N PRO A 145 -5.66 9.64 -13.18
CA PRO A 145 -6.56 10.76 -12.89
C PRO A 145 -8.01 10.37 -12.65
N GLU A 146 -8.54 9.47 -13.46
CA GLU A 146 -9.91 8.98 -13.38
C GLU A 146 -10.18 8.05 -12.18
N LYS A 147 -9.13 7.61 -11.48
CA LYS A 147 -9.21 6.71 -10.32
C LYS A 147 -9.12 7.42 -8.98
N VAL A 148 -8.65 8.68 -8.95
CA VAL A 148 -8.44 9.43 -7.70
C VAL A 148 -9.70 9.48 -6.85
N LYS A 149 -10.83 9.91 -7.44
CA LYS A 149 -12.11 10.02 -6.71
C LYS A 149 -12.56 8.66 -6.16
N ALA A 150 -12.53 7.63 -6.99
CA ALA A 150 -12.95 6.28 -6.58
C ALA A 150 -12.08 5.73 -5.44
N VAL A 151 -10.76 5.95 -5.48
CA VAL A 151 -9.85 5.56 -4.40
C VAL A 151 -10.15 6.34 -3.12
N LYS A 152 -10.37 7.66 -3.19
CA LYS A 152 -10.76 8.46 -2.02
C LYS A 152 -12.08 7.96 -1.41
N ASP A 153 -13.10 7.76 -2.23
CA ASP A 153 -14.42 7.27 -1.77
C ASP A 153 -14.30 5.88 -1.11
N GLN A 154 -13.47 4.99 -1.66
CA GLN A 154 -13.19 3.68 -1.07
C GLN A 154 -12.44 3.78 0.25
N LEU A 155 -11.43 4.65 0.36
CA LEU A 155 -10.66 4.85 1.58
C LEU A 155 -11.52 5.47 2.70
N SER A 156 -12.42 6.39 2.36
CA SER A 156 -13.36 7.01 3.31
C SER A 156 -14.48 6.09 3.76
N SER A 157 -14.75 5.01 3.02
CA SER A 157 -15.79 4.01 3.35
C SER A 157 -15.21 2.72 3.95
N ILE A 158 -13.94 2.72 4.36
CA ILE A 158 -13.35 1.57 5.05
C ILE A 158 -14.07 1.37 6.39
N HIS A 159 -14.84 0.29 6.45
CA HIS A 159 -15.55 -0.13 7.64
C HIS A 159 -14.58 -0.83 8.63
N PRO A 160 -14.71 -0.61 9.94
CA PRO A 160 -13.92 -1.30 10.96
C PRO A 160 -13.87 -2.81 10.80
N GLU A 161 -14.98 -3.42 10.42
CA GLU A 161 -15.17 -4.85 10.20
C GLU A 161 -14.15 -5.44 9.22
N VAL A 162 -13.49 -4.64 8.37
CA VAL A 162 -12.36 -5.07 7.55
C VAL A 162 -11.26 -5.72 8.40
N LEU A 163 -10.99 -5.22 9.62
CA LEU A 163 -10.02 -5.83 10.53
C LEU A 163 -10.43 -7.26 10.96
N LEU A 164 -11.72 -7.58 11.03
CA LEU A 164 -12.19 -8.94 11.36
C LEU A 164 -11.75 -9.95 10.30
N PHE A 165 -11.63 -9.50 9.05
CA PHE A 165 -11.19 -10.30 7.93
C PHE A 165 -9.68 -10.26 7.70
N LEU A 166 -8.95 -9.34 8.36
CA LEU A 166 -7.49 -9.28 8.30
C LEU A 166 -6.90 -10.06 9.47
N SER A 167 -6.45 -11.29 9.25
CA SER A 167 -5.99 -12.19 10.32
C SER A 167 -4.83 -11.64 11.17
N LYS A 168 -3.88 -10.90 10.58
CA LYS A 168 -2.66 -10.41 11.26
C LYS A 168 -2.66 -8.94 11.63
N ILE A 169 -3.28 -8.09 10.81
CA ILE A 169 -3.27 -6.63 11.02
C ILE A 169 -4.06 -6.28 12.31
N ARG A 170 -3.43 -5.49 13.16
CA ARG A 170 -4.02 -4.98 14.42
C ARG A 170 -4.43 -3.53 14.31
N TRP A 171 -3.69 -2.75 13.53
CA TRP A 171 -3.94 -1.33 13.33
C TRP A 171 -4.07 -1.00 11.86
N LEU A 172 -5.16 -0.32 11.49
CA LEU A 172 -5.35 0.22 10.15
C LEU A 172 -5.60 1.71 10.27
N SER A 173 -4.92 2.52 9.46
CA SER A 173 -5.21 3.94 9.38
C SER A 173 -5.32 4.45 7.97
N VAL A 174 -6.14 5.49 7.80
CA VAL A 174 -6.30 6.23 6.56
C VAL A 174 -6.16 7.71 6.87
N ARG A 175 -5.29 8.42 6.15
CA ARG A 175 -5.18 9.87 6.24
C ARG A 175 -4.98 10.51 4.86
N GLU A 176 -5.41 11.75 4.74
CA GLU A 176 -5.11 12.60 3.60
C GLU A 176 -4.13 13.70 4.01
N VAL A 177 -3.13 13.94 3.16
CA VAL A 177 -2.09 14.94 3.38
C VAL A 177 -2.04 15.89 2.18
N ASN A 178 -2.56 17.09 2.35
CA ASN A 178 -2.45 18.19 1.40
C ASN A 178 -1.45 19.25 1.90
N GLU A 179 -0.89 20.05 0.99
CA GLU A 179 -0.02 21.19 1.34
C GLU A 179 -0.77 22.22 2.18
N ASP A 180 -2.05 22.44 1.88
CA ASP A 180 -2.97 23.15 2.76
C ASP A 180 -3.71 22.14 3.64
N SER A 181 -3.35 22.07 4.92
CA SER A 181 -3.97 21.17 5.89
C SER A 181 -5.48 21.36 6.02
N ARG A 182 -6.01 22.54 5.65
CA ARG A 182 -7.45 22.85 5.65
C ARG A 182 -8.23 22.13 4.55
N LEU A 183 -7.54 21.58 3.55
CA LEU A 183 -8.14 20.83 2.44
C LEU A 183 -8.16 19.32 2.68
N ASN A 184 -7.70 18.85 3.84
CA ASN A 184 -7.77 17.43 4.19
C ASN A 184 -9.24 17.04 4.41
N THR A 185 -9.80 16.29 3.47
CA THR A 185 -11.21 15.82 3.50
C THR A 185 -11.35 14.42 4.09
N VAL A 186 -10.28 13.62 4.08
CA VAL A 186 -10.24 12.36 4.81
C VAL A 186 -9.79 12.63 6.24
N SER A 187 -10.75 12.63 7.17
CA SER A 187 -10.51 12.58 8.61
C SER A 187 -9.64 11.37 8.92
N ALA A 188 -8.66 11.49 9.82
CA ALA A 188 -7.79 10.37 10.13
C ALA A 188 -8.60 9.24 10.79
N VAL A 189 -8.91 8.17 10.05
CA VAL A 189 -9.60 7.01 10.62
C VAL A 189 -8.54 6.05 11.12
N SER A 190 -8.61 5.65 12.38
CA SER A 190 -7.76 4.61 12.97
C SER A 190 -8.64 3.49 13.50
N ILE A 191 -8.31 2.25 13.18
CA ILE A 191 -9.09 1.08 13.57
C ILE A 191 -8.14 0.15 14.31
N SER A 192 -8.55 -0.32 15.50
CA SER A 192 -7.72 -1.21 16.32
C SER A 192 -8.49 -2.43 16.83
N LYS A 193 -7.80 -3.56 16.96
CA LYS A 193 -8.33 -4.79 17.57
C LYS A 193 -8.22 -4.85 19.09
N GLU A 194 -7.49 -3.92 19.72
CA GLU A 194 -7.18 -3.99 21.16
C GLU A 194 -8.13 -3.17 22.05
N LYS A 195 -8.23 -3.59 23.32
CA LYS A 195 -9.06 -2.99 24.38
C LYS A 195 -8.39 -1.82 25.12
N ASN A 196 -7.12 -1.50 24.83
CA ASN A 196 -6.34 -0.58 25.65
C ASN A 196 -6.27 0.84 25.05
N PHE A 197 -6.73 1.79 25.85
CA PHE A 197 -6.82 3.21 25.58
C PHE A 197 -5.45 3.84 25.28
N VAL A 198 -5.28 4.36 24.06
CA VAL A 198 -4.43 5.53 23.82
C VAL A 198 -5.19 6.48 22.90
N THR A 199 -5.84 7.48 23.49
CA THR A 199 -6.36 8.63 22.74
C THR A 199 -5.14 9.44 22.29
N ALA A 200 -4.66 9.21 21.07
CA ALA A 200 -3.67 10.09 20.47
C ALA A 200 -4.34 11.43 20.14
N LYS A 201 -4.33 12.37 21.09
CA LYS A 201 -4.64 13.77 20.83
C LYS A 201 -3.55 14.35 19.91
N ASN A 202 -3.81 14.40 18.61
CA ASN A 202 -3.12 15.34 17.73
C ASN A 202 -4.07 16.49 17.43
N MET A 203 -3.63 17.71 17.77
CA MET A 203 -4.45 18.93 17.84
C MET A 203 -4.90 19.52 16.49
N ASP A 204 -4.70 18.85 15.36
CA ASP A 204 -5.05 19.41 14.04
C ASP A 204 -5.68 18.41 13.05
N ALA A 205 -6.25 17.30 13.53
CA ALA A 205 -7.06 16.43 12.70
C ALA A 205 -8.12 15.71 13.54
N ASP A 206 -9.37 15.70 13.08
CA ASP A 206 -10.40 14.85 13.66
C ASP A 206 -10.01 13.38 13.43
N SER A 207 -9.36 12.77 14.42
CA SER A 207 -8.99 11.36 14.40
C SER A 207 -10.04 10.52 15.13
N TYR A 208 -10.77 9.68 14.41
CA TYR A 208 -11.74 8.76 15.01
C TYR A 208 -11.09 7.39 15.17
N THR A 209 -10.97 6.92 16.41
CA THR A 209 -10.53 5.54 16.70
C THR A 209 -11.76 4.67 16.92
N LEU A 210 -12.01 3.71 16.03
CA LEU A 210 -13.12 2.75 16.16
C LEU A 210 -12.58 1.44 16.77
N HIS A 211 -13.09 1.08 17.94
CA HIS A 211 -12.78 -0.18 18.62
C HIS A 211 -13.79 -1.26 18.22
N LEU A 212 -13.30 -2.38 17.71
CA LEU A 212 -14.11 -3.56 17.43
C LEU A 212 -14.08 -4.50 18.63
N THR A 213 -15.20 -4.67 19.31
CA THR A 213 -15.40 -5.78 20.24
C THR A 213 -15.83 -7.02 19.46
N ALA A 214 -14.96 -8.02 19.36
CA ALA A 214 -15.38 -9.37 18.98
C ALA A 214 -16.24 -9.96 20.11
N LEU A 215 -17.43 -10.45 19.77
CA LEU A 215 -18.32 -11.22 20.65
C LEU A 215 -17.74 -12.61 20.93
#